data_AF-A0A537FM78-F1
#
_entry.id   AF-A0A537FM78-F1
#
_cell.length_a   1.000
_cell.length_b   1.000
_cell.length_c   1.000
_cell.angle_alpha   90.00
_cell.angle_beta   90.00
_cell.angle_gamma   90.00
#
_symmetry.space_group_name_H-M   'P 1'
#
loop_
_entity.id
_entity.type
_entity.pdbx_description
1 polymer ?
#
loop_
_entity_poly.entity_id
_entity_poly.type
_entity_poly.pdbx_seq_one_letter_code
_entity_poly.pdbx_strand_id
1 'polypeptide(L)'
;MERPSWAPVIFSGALPRELSDLLAIAILGLASSQLVFSQVPPFSRIDASWILLFLVPTTSALAALSNSSNREREELALFAYGGSTGQIAVRNFLRGSIITTIGLLPILFLLLTASLSLSPGLITVITIVLVGGLAYATPAFRRIRSSNFVEHYKG
;
A
#
# COMPACT_ATOMS: atom_id res chain seq x y z
N MET A 1 5.19 34.84 6.24
CA MET A 1 5.32 33.52 6.90
C MET A 1 5.35 32.48 5.81
N GLU A 2 6.47 31.79 5.63
CA GLU A 2 6.59 30.72 4.62
C GLU A 2 5.62 29.59 4.95
N ARG A 3 4.84 29.14 3.96
CA ARG A 3 3.94 28.01 4.15
C ARG A 3 4.79 26.77 4.46
N PRO A 4 4.51 26.01 5.53
CA PRO A 4 5.27 24.82 5.85
C PRO A 4 5.25 23.85 4.66
N SER A 5 6.41 23.25 4.37
CA SER A 5 6.56 22.23 3.33
C SER A 5 5.58 21.09 3.57
N TRP A 6 4.85 20.70 2.52
CA TRP A 6 3.83 19.65 2.54
C TRP A 6 4.42 18.23 2.51
N ALA A 7 5.67 18.09 2.06
CA ALA A 7 6.38 16.81 1.96
C ALA A 7 6.48 16.03 3.30
N PRO A 8 6.94 16.61 4.43
CA PRO A 8 7.05 15.88 5.69
C PRO A 8 5.71 15.36 6.22
N VAL A 9 4.60 16.05 5.92
CA VAL A 9 3.25 15.63 6.30
C VAL A 9 2.82 14.37 5.54
N ILE A 10 3.15 14.29 4.25
CA ILE A 10 2.87 13.11 3.42
C ILE A 10 3.71 11.92 3.89
N PHE A 11 5.02 12.11 4.10
CA PHE A 11 5.91 11.01 4.48
C PHE A 11 5.65 10.48 5.89
N SER A 12 5.43 11.36 6.86
CA SER A 12 5.12 10.95 8.24
C SER A 12 3.84 10.13 8.32
N GLY A 13 2.85 10.48 7.49
CA GLY A 13 1.58 9.80 7.42
C GLY A 13 1.53 8.59 6.48
N ALA A 14 2.61 8.32 5.72
CA ALA A 14 2.72 7.16 4.84
C ALA A 14 3.20 5.90 5.58
N LEU A 15 3.76 6.04 6.78
CA LEU A 15 4.23 4.91 7.56
C LEU A 15 3.05 4.07 8.10
N PRO A 16 3.10 2.73 7.99
CA PRO A 16 2.11 1.86 8.58
C PRO A 16 2.22 1.92 10.12
N ARG A 17 1.10 2.20 10.78
CA ARG A 17 1.02 2.33 12.25
C ARG A 17 -0.17 1.61 12.87
N GLU A 18 -1.17 1.31 12.05
CA GLU A 18 -2.45 0.78 12.50
C GLU A 18 -2.42 -0.76 12.52
N LEU A 19 -3.18 -1.36 13.43
CA LEU A 19 -3.28 -2.83 13.56
C LEU A 19 -3.64 -3.51 12.23
N SER A 20 -4.55 -2.93 11.47
CA SER A 20 -4.97 -3.49 10.17
C SER A 20 -3.87 -3.41 9.10
N ASP A 21 -2.95 -2.44 9.18
CA ASP A 21 -1.78 -2.44 8.30
C ASP A 21 -0.80 -3.54 8.72
N LEU A 22 -0.57 -3.73 10.02
CA LEU A 22 0.27 -4.80 10.55
C LEU A 22 -0.30 -6.18 10.18
N LEU A 23 -1.62 -6.35 10.24
CA LEU A 23 -2.31 -7.56 9.79
C LEU A 23 -2.15 -7.77 8.28
N ALA A 24 -2.28 -6.72 7.47
CA ALA A 24 -2.03 -6.82 6.04
C ALA A 24 -0.59 -7.23 5.74
N ILE A 25 0.39 -6.64 6.43
CA ILE A 25 1.81 -7.03 6.34
C ILE A 25 1.97 -8.50 6.72
N ALA A 26 1.36 -8.95 7.82
CA ALA A 26 1.46 -10.33 8.29
C ALA A 26 0.87 -11.33 7.29
N ILE A 27 -0.33 -11.06 6.76
CA ILE A 27 -0.98 -11.92 5.77
C ILE A 27 -0.14 -12.01 4.49
N LEU A 28 0.36 -10.87 4.00
CA LEU A 28 1.21 -10.84 2.81
C LEU A 28 2.56 -11.50 3.06
N GLY A 29 3.16 -11.33 4.24
CA GLY A 29 4.39 -11.98 4.66
C GLY A 29 4.26 -13.50 4.75
N LEU A 30 3.14 -13.99 5.28
CA LEU A 30 2.86 -15.43 5.32
C LEU A 30 2.63 -16.01 3.93
N ALA A 31 1.87 -15.32 3.07
CA ALA A 31 1.65 -15.76 1.70
C ALA A 31 2.94 -15.73 0.86
N SER A 32 3.77 -14.70 1.02
CA SER A 32 5.04 -14.57 0.30
C SER A 32 6.09 -15.58 0.79
N SER A 33 6.18 -15.84 2.09
CA SER A 33 7.03 -16.89 2.64
C SER A 33 6.58 -18.28 2.20
N GLN A 34 5.28 -18.58 2.19
CA GLN A 34 4.76 -19.84 1.67
C GLN A 34 5.18 -20.06 0.22
N LEU A 35 5.12 -19.00 -0.62
CA LEU A 35 5.58 -19.08 -2.01
C LEU A 35 7.07 -19.36 -2.12
N VAL A 36 7.90 -18.68 -1.34
CA VAL A 36 9.35 -18.93 -1.29
C VAL A 36 9.64 -20.38 -0.89
N PHE A 37 8.97 -20.91 0.15
CA PHE A 37 9.15 -22.30 0.58
C PHE A 37 8.66 -23.32 -0.46
N SER A 38 7.61 -22.99 -1.22
CA SER A 38 7.11 -23.88 -2.27
C SER A 38 8.07 -24.06 -3.44
N GLN A 39 9.09 -23.20 -3.57
CA GLN A 39 10.14 -23.31 -4.59
C GLN A 39 11.34 -24.16 -4.13
N VAL A 40 11.37 -24.60 -2.86
CA VAL A 40 12.47 -25.39 -2.28
C VAL A 40 12.04 -26.86 -2.15
N PRO A 41 12.81 -27.84 -2.68
CA PRO A 41 12.53 -29.27 -2.49
C PRO A 41 12.59 -29.66 -0.99
N PRO A 42 11.76 -30.60 -0.50
CA PRO A 42 10.78 -31.44 -1.21
C PRO A 42 9.40 -30.78 -1.37
N PHE A 43 9.27 -29.50 -1.00
CA PHE A 43 7.99 -28.78 -0.96
C PHE A 43 7.57 -28.20 -2.31
N SER A 44 8.19 -28.64 -3.42
CA SER A 44 7.88 -28.23 -4.80
C SER A 44 6.45 -28.59 -5.17
N ARG A 45 5.52 -27.71 -4.78
CA ARG A 45 4.10 -27.76 -5.14
C ARG A 45 3.79 -26.64 -6.12
N ILE A 46 2.67 -26.83 -6.80
CA ILE A 46 1.95 -25.92 -7.71
C ILE A 46 2.39 -24.46 -7.52
N ASP A 47 2.91 -23.85 -8.59
CA ASP A 47 3.25 -22.42 -8.65
C ASP A 47 2.03 -21.57 -8.34
N ALA A 48 1.84 -21.20 -7.07
CA ALA A 48 0.66 -20.46 -6.62
C ALA A 48 0.87 -18.93 -6.69
N SER A 49 1.85 -18.46 -7.46
CA SER A 49 2.26 -17.05 -7.53
C SER A 49 1.11 -16.13 -7.96
N TRP A 50 0.17 -16.65 -8.75
CA TRP A 50 -1.05 -15.95 -9.17
C TRP A 50 -1.96 -15.58 -8.00
N ILE A 51 -1.87 -16.27 -6.86
CA ILE A 51 -2.67 -15.94 -5.66
C ILE A 51 -2.32 -14.55 -5.15
N LEU A 52 -1.08 -14.09 -5.29
CA LEU A 52 -0.69 -12.74 -4.88
C LEU A 52 -1.40 -11.65 -5.69
N LEU A 53 -1.76 -11.92 -6.96
CA LEU A 53 -2.50 -10.97 -7.79
C LEU A 53 -3.90 -10.68 -7.24
N PHE A 54 -4.49 -11.63 -6.51
CA PHE A 54 -5.79 -11.46 -5.87
C PHE A 54 -5.65 -11.04 -4.40
N LEU A 55 -4.69 -11.63 -3.68
CA LEU A 55 -4.50 -11.40 -2.26
C LEU A 55 -4.04 -9.97 -1.98
N VAL A 56 -3.04 -9.47 -2.72
CA VAL A 56 -2.46 -8.14 -2.49
C VAL A 56 -3.48 -7.00 -2.61
N PRO A 57 -4.27 -6.88 -3.70
CA PRO A 57 -5.26 -5.81 -3.78
C PRO A 57 -6.38 -5.97 -2.75
N THR A 58 -6.82 -7.20 -2.46
CA THR A 58 -7.92 -7.43 -1.50
C THR A 58 -7.52 -7.12 -0.06
N THR A 59 -6.36 -7.58 0.40
CA THR A 59 -5.85 -7.28 1.75
C THR A 59 -5.56 -5.79 1.92
N SER A 60 -5.01 -5.15 0.89
CA SER A 60 -4.71 -3.71 0.92
C SER A 60 -5.98 -2.87 0.97
N ALA A 61 -7.00 -3.22 0.17
CA ALA A 61 -8.30 -2.56 0.21
C ALA A 61 -8.99 -2.76 1.57
N LEU A 62 -8.94 -3.98 2.14
CA LEU A 62 -9.52 -4.27 3.45
C LEU A 62 -8.86 -3.47 4.58
N ALA A 63 -7.52 -3.37 4.57
CA ALA A 63 -6.79 -2.58 5.55
C ALA A 63 -7.14 -1.09 5.46
N ALA A 64 -7.25 -0.56 4.24
CA ALA A 64 -7.66 0.83 4.01
C ALA A 64 -9.11 1.11 4.47
N LEU A 65 -10.02 0.15 4.27
CA LEU A 65 -11.41 0.25 4.72
C LEU A 65 -11.55 0.12 6.24
N SER A 66 -10.82 -0.79 6.87
CA SER A 66 -10.82 -0.96 8.33
C SER A 66 -10.39 0.29 9.08
N ASN A 67 -9.55 1.12 8.45
CA ASN A 67 -9.04 2.35 9.03
C ASN A 67 -9.81 3.60 8.59
N SER A 68 -10.97 3.45 7.95
CA SER A 68 -11.62 4.57 7.27
C SER A 68 -12.00 5.70 8.22
N SER A 69 -12.53 5.40 9.40
CA SER A 69 -13.06 6.39 10.36
C SER A 69 -11.96 7.27 10.96
N ASN A 70 -10.85 6.69 11.40
CA ASN A 70 -9.71 7.44 11.92
C ASN A 70 -9.05 8.27 10.83
N ARG A 71 -8.95 7.73 9.61
CA ARG A 71 -8.41 8.46 8.45
C ARG A 71 -9.22 9.65 8.02
N GLU A 72 -10.54 9.54 8.06
CA GLU A 72 -11.41 10.65 7.65
C GLU A 72 -11.17 11.89 8.51
N ARG A 73 -10.93 11.71 9.83
CA ARG A 73 -10.58 12.81 10.72
C ARG A 73 -9.22 13.44 10.38
N GLU A 74 -8.21 12.61 10.09
CA GLU A 74 -6.89 13.11 9.66
C GLU A 74 -6.95 13.84 8.31
N GLU A 75 -7.70 13.30 7.36
CA GLU A 75 -7.87 13.87 6.02
C GLU A 75 -8.60 15.21 6.10
N LEU A 76 -9.66 15.33 6.92
CA LEU A 76 -10.36 16.60 7.17
C LEU A 76 -9.45 17.63 7.85
N ALA A 77 -8.61 17.22 8.80
CA ALA A 77 -7.62 18.11 9.40
C ALA A 77 -6.62 18.62 8.34
N LEU A 78 -6.10 17.74 7.48
CA LEU A 78 -5.21 18.11 6.39
C LEU A 78 -5.87 19.09 5.41
N PHE A 79 -7.15 18.89 5.10
CA PHE A 79 -7.92 19.85 4.31
C PHE A 79 -8.04 21.21 4.99
N ALA A 80 -8.27 21.26 6.31
CA ALA A 80 -8.35 22.51 7.07
C ALA A 80 -7.03 23.30 7.04
N TYR A 81 -5.89 22.61 7.02
CA TYR A 81 -4.56 23.23 6.87
C TYR A 81 -4.17 23.59 5.43
N GLY A 82 -5.08 23.42 4.46
CA GLY A 82 -4.84 23.77 3.06
C GLY A 82 -4.22 22.66 2.21
N GLY A 83 -4.25 21.41 2.69
CA GLY A 83 -3.87 20.24 1.90
C GLY A 83 -4.80 20.00 0.71
N SER A 84 -4.26 19.47 -0.38
CA SER A 84 -5.02 19.12 -1.59
C SER A 84 -5.43 17.64 -1.61
N THR A 85 -6.51 17.35 -2.32
CA THR A 85 -6.95 15.98 -2.61
C THR A 85 -5.84 15.09 -3.18
N GLY A 86 -5.00 15.62 -4.06
CA GLY A 86 -3.84 14.93 -4.62
C GLY A 86 -2.81 14.51 -3.58
N GLN A 87 -2.57 15.33 -2.55
CA GLN A 87 -1.62 15.00 -1.49
C GLN A 87 -2.12 13.83 -0.62
N ILE A 88 -3.42 13.78 -0.34
CA ILE A 88 -4.04 12.68 0.40
C ILE A 88 -3.99 11.37 -0.41
N ALA A 89 -4.25 11.46 -1.71
CA ALA A 89 -4.12 10.34 -2.64
C ALA A 89 -2.68 9.77 -2.66
N VAL A 90 -1.68 10.63 -2.82
CA VAL A 90 -0.26 10.23 -2.83
C VAL A 90 0.14 9.62 -1.49
N ARG A 91 -0.30 10.22 -0.36
CA ARG A 91 -0.05 9.68 0.98
C ARG A 91 -0.58 8.25 1.14
N ASN A 92 -1.83 8.02 0.77
CA ASN A 92 -2.44 6.69 0.89
C ASN A 92 -1.82 5.68 -0.09
N PHE A 93 -1.47 6.11 -1.30
CA PHE A 93 -0.74 5.27 -2.27
C PHE A 93 0.64 4.84 -1.76
N LEU A 94 1.41 5.77 -1.20
CA LEU A 94 2.73 5.48 -0.61
C LEU A 94 2.60 4.51 0.56
N ARG A 95 1.60 4.69 1.43
CA ARG A 95 1.36 3.77 2.55
C ARG A 95 1.04 2.35 2.07
N GLY A 96 0.14 2.20 1.10
CA GLY A 96 -0.17 0.91 0.49
C GLY A 96 1.07 0.27 -0.14
N SER A 97 1.86 1.06 -0.87
CA SER A 97 3.11 0.61 -1.48
C SER A 97 4.10 0.10 -0.43
N ILE A 98 4.28 0.82 0.69
CA ILE A 98 5.14 0.41 1.80
C ILE A 98 4.63 -0.90 2.43
N ILE A 99 3.34 -1.01 2.74
CA ILE A 99 2.72 -2.21 3.30
C ILE A 99 2.99 -3.42 2.42
N THR A 100 2.76 -3.29 1.12
CA THR A 100 2.99 -4.38 0.17
C THR A 100 4.46 -4.72 -0.02
N THR A 101 5.34 -3.72 0.02
CA THR A 101 6.79 -3.94 -0.08
C THR A 101 7.30 -4.73 1.12
N ILE A 102 6.86 -4.36 2.33
CA ILE A 102 7.21 -5.10 3.56
C ILE A 102 6.61 -6.51 3.53
N GLY A 103 5.36 -6.66 3.08
CA GLY A 103 4.73 -7.98 2.95
C GLY A 103 5.42 -8.90 1.93
N LEU A 104 6.04 -8.34 0.89
CA LEU A 104 6.74 -9.06 -0.17
C LEU A 104 8.25 -9.23 0.09
N LEU A 105 8.75 -8.83 1.27
CA LEU A 105 10.17 -8.91 1.62
C LEU A 105 10.79 -10.31 1.39
N PRO A 106 10.11 -11.43 1.73
CA PRO A 106 10.64 -12.78 1.48
C PRO A 106 10.92 -13.06 0.00
N ILE A 107 10.02 -12.61 -0.88
CA ILE A 107 10.15 -12.75 -2.33
C ILE A 107 11.28 -11.86 -2.84
N LEU A 108 11.35 -10.60 -2.38
CA LEU A 108 12.44 -9.69 -2.73
C LEU A 108 13.80 -10.27 -2.34
N PHE A 109 13.90 -10.90 -1.16
CA PHE A 109 15.13 -11.56 -0.72
C PHE A 109 15.52 -12.72 -1.65
N LEU A 110 14.56 -13.57 -2.01
CA LEU A 110 14.79 -14.65 -2.99
C LEU A 110 15.28 -14.10 -4.34
N LEU A 111 14.64 -13.06 -4.87
CA LEU A 111 15.05 -12.43 -6.13
C LEU A 111 16.44 -11.78 -6.06
N LEU A 112 16.83 -11.23 -4.92
CA LEU A 112 18.17 -10.65 -4.71
C LEU A 112 19.26 -11.73 -4.66
N THR A 113 18.93 -12.92 -4.14
CA THR A 113 19.85 -14.07 -4.14
C THR A 113 19.94 -14.76 -5.50
N ALA A 114 18.92 -14.61 -6.35
CA ALA A 114 18.97 -15.01 -7.75
C ALA A 114 19.75 -13.97 -8.56
N SER A 115 20.51 -14.39 -9.57
CA SER A 115 21.39 -13.51 -10.34
C SER A 115 20.68 -12.26 -10.87
N LEU A 116 21.24 -11.11 -10.51
CA LEU A 116 20.70 -9.74 -10.55
C LEU A 116 20.48 -9.13 -11.95
N SER A 117 20.07 -9.95 -12.91
CA SER A 117 19.52 -9.42 -14.16
C SER A 117 18.12 -8.85 -13.88
N LEU A 118 17.69 -7.82 -14.63
CA LEU A 118 16.31 -7.31 -14.66
C LEU A 118 15.38 -8.46 -15.09
N SER A 119 15.13 -9.36 -14.15
CA SER A 119 14.42 -10.59 -14.40
C SER A 119 12.93 -10.27 -14.45
N PRO A 120 12.14 -11.03 -15.24
CA PRO A 120 10.69 -10.89 -15.26
C PRO A 120 10.07 -10.87 -13.85
N GLY A 121 10.68 -11.55 -12.88
CA GLY A 121 10.27 -11.53 -11.49
C GLY A 121 10.30 -10.13 -10.85
N LEU A 122 11.34 -9.33 -11.08
CA LEU A 122 11.47 -8.01 -10.46
C LEU A 122 10.39 -7.05 -11.00
N ILE A 123 10.09 -7.15 -12.31
CA ILE A 123 8.98 -6.43 -12.94
C ILE A 123 7.64 -6.84 -12.34
N THR A 124 7.40 -8.14 -12.12
CA THR A 124 6.16 -8.60 -11.48
C THR A 124 6.00 -8.07 -10.06
N VAL A 125 7.07 -8.07 -9.26
CA VAL A 125 7.03 -7.54 -7.89
C VAL A 125 6.72 -6.05 -7.88
N ILE A 126 7.37 -5.26 -8.74
CA ILE A 126 7.06 -3.82 -8.87
C ILE A 126 5.59 -3.63 -9.24
N THR A 127 5.09 -4.39 -10.21
CA THR A 127 3.69 -4.28 -10.65
C THR A 127 2.72 -4.60 -9.51
N ILE A 128 2.99 -5.65 -8.73
CA ILE A 128 2.17 -6.03 -7.57
C ILE A 128 2.20 -4.93 -6.50
N VAL A 129 3.35 -4.32 -6.22
CA VAL A 129 3.47 -3.19 -5.28
C VAL A 129 2.64 -2.00 -5.73
N LEU A 130 2.70 -1.65 -7.02
CA LEU A 130 1.90 -0.55 -7.59
C LEU A 130 0.39 -0.84 -7.48
N VAL A 131 -0.03 -2.07 -7.79
CA VAL A 131 -1.44 -2.50 -7.66
C VAL A 131 -1.89 -2.45 -6.20
N GLY A 132 -1.04 -2.88 -5.27
CA GLY A 132 -1.28 -2.78 -3.84
C GLY A 132 -1.44 -1.35 -3.34
N GLY A 133 -0.54 -0.45 -3.76
CA GLY A 133 -0.62 0.98 -3.49
C GLY A 133 -1.92 1.60 -4.00
N LEU A 134 -2.31 1.29 -5.25
CA LEU A 134 -3.56 1.76 -5.84
C LEU A 134 -4.78 1.21 -5.10
N ALA A 135 -4.81 -0.09 -4.81
CA ALA A 135 -5.92 -0.72 -4.09
C ALA A 135 -6.11 -0.11 -2.70
N TYR A 136 -5.02 0.17 -1.99
CA TYR A 136 -5.06 0.84 -0.69
C TYR A 136 -5.53 2.30 -0.81
N ALA A 137 -5.16 3.02 -1.87
CA ALA A 137 -5.62 4.38 -2.11
C ALA A 137 -7.08 4.47 -2.61
N THR A 138 -7.65 3.38 -3.13
CA THR A 138 -8.98 3.36 -3.76
C THR A 138 -10.10 3.86 -2.84
N PRO A 139 -10.21 3.44 -1.57
CA PRO A 139 -11.21 3.97 -0.65
C PRO A 139 -11.05 5.47 -0.35
N ALA A 140 -9.82 5.99 -0.40
CA ALA A 140 -9.57 7.42 -0.23
C ALA A 140 -9.99 8.21 -1.47
N PHE A 141 -9.70 7.72 -2.68
CA PHE A 141 -10.19 8.32 -3.93
C PHE A 141 -11.71 8.37 -4.00
N ARG A 142 -12.39 7.31 -3.56
CA ARG A 142 -13.86 7.26 -3.52
C ARG A 142 -14.42 8.32 -2.57
N ARG A 143 -13.77 8.54 -1.42
CA ARG A 143 -14.14 9.56 -0.43
C ARG A 143 -13.82 10.99 -0.89
N ILE A 144 -12.66 11.19 -1.52
CA ILE A 144 -12.26 12.45 -2.15
C ILE A 144 -13.29 12.88 -3.20
N ARG A 145 -13.80 11.94 -4.00
CA ARG A 145 -14.84 12.24 -5.00
C ARG A 145 -16.15 12.71 -4.37
N SER A 146 -16.48 12.21 -3.17
CA SER A 146 -17.62 12.74 -2.38
C SER A 146 -17.30 14.02 -1.61
N SER A 147 -16.04 14.22 -1.18
CA SER A 147 -15.60 15.40 -0.42
C SER A 147 -15.20 16.58 -1.31
N ASN A 148 -15.25 16.45 -2.64
CA ASN A 148 -15.23 17.58 -3.57
C ASN A 148 -16.29 18.64 -3.21
N PHE A 149 -17.34 18.26 -2.46
CA PHE A 149 -18.29 19.19 -1.86
C PHE A 149 -17.66 20.17 -0.84
N VAL A 150 -16.64 19.74 -0.09
CA VAL A 150 -15.94 20.54 0.93
C VAL A 150 -14.92 21.51 0.30
N GLU A 151 -14.23 21.10 -0.77
CA GLU A 151 -13.34 22.01 -1.52
C GLU A 151 -14.11 23.18 -2.17
N HIS A 152 -15.36 22.96 -2.59
CA HIS A 152 -16.24 24.01 -3.13
C HIS A 152 -16.81 24.97 -2.07
N TYR A 153 -16.67 24.66 -0.78
CA TYR A 153 -17.17 25.50 0.32
C TYR A 153 -16.08 26.41 0.94
N LYS A 154 -14.84 26.37 0.44
CA LYS A 154 -13.79 27.33 0.81
C LYS A 154 -13.92 28.69 0.10
N GLY A 155 -15.14 29.06 -0.29
CA GLY A 155 -15.51 30.35 -0.89
C GLY A 155 -15.76 31.40 0.18
#